data_AF-A0A4R2S5I1-F1
#
_entry.id   AF-A0A4R2S5I1-F1
#
_cell.length_a   1.000
_cell.length_b   1.000
_cell.length_c   1.000
_cell.angle_alpha   90.00
_cell.angle_beta   90.00
_cell.angle_gamma   90.00
#
_symmetry.space_group_name_H-M   'P 1'
#
loop_
_entity.id
_entity.type
_entity.pdbx_description
1 polymer ?
#
loop_
_entity_poly.entity_id
_entity_poly.type
_entity_poly.pdbx_seq_one_letter_code
_entity_poly.pdbx_strand_id
1 'polypeptide(L)'
;MTRPRFIYAYAEMAEVAEDVRRNRAEGDLALVDAGKLSIEDADMRLRISAAIAVDWKAYARMELPPLDRTTDAEKVADLQAVLAGAEKRRDHARTAMMHEYGAAIGGLSLGELWAIHDSHDTRSLRILPYLRWESYAAAIEAILWWQQRPRYESRRFITMVNQQLRGMGYVEQERAAA
;
A
#
# COMPACT_ATOMS: atom_id res chain seq x y z
N MET A 1 6.70 13.15 -9.11
CA MET A 1 5.41 12.52 -8.75
C MET A 1 4.69 13.41 -7.75
N THR A 2 3.41 13.69 -7.94
CA THR A 2 2.60 14.50 -7.00
C THR A 2 2.47 13.78 -5.65
N ARG A 3 2.32 14.52 -4.55
CA ARG A 3 2.16 13.96 -3.20
C ARG A 3 0.83 13.18 -3.10
N PRO A 4 0.83 11.87 -2.76
CA PRO A 4 -0.39 11.06 -2.73
C PRO A 4 -1.23 11.26 -1.45
N ARG A 5 -2.47 10.76 -1.47
CA ARG A 5 -3.52 11.03 -0.46
C ARG A 5 -3.35 10.26 0.87
N PHE A 6 -2.46 9.26 0.95
CA PHE A 6 -2.26 8.43 2.14
C PHE A 6 -0.80 8.37 2.62
N ILE A 7 0.00 9.40 2.37
CA ILE A 7 1.43 9.38 2.68
C ILE A 7 1.79 9.15 4.16
N TYR A 8 0.88 9.38 5.10
CA TYR A 8 1.15 9.20 6.54
C TYR A 8 0.38 8.02 7.15
N ALA A 9 -0.39 7.30 6.34
CA ALA A 9 -1.18 6.14 6.75
C ALA A 9 -0.28 4.88 6.85
N TYR A 10 0.73 4.91 7.73
CA TYR A 10 1.76 3.87 7.81
C TYR A 10 1.19 2.49 8.16
N ALA A 11 0.15 2.44 9.00
CA ALA A 11 -0.50 1.19 9.38
C ALA A 11 -1.26 0.58 8.20
N GLU A 12 -2.04 1.38 7.50
CA GLU A 12 -2.84 1.00 6.34
C GLU A 12 -1.94 0.60 5.16
N MET A 13 -0.84 1.33 4.95
CA MET A 13 0.19 0.95 3.97
C MET A 13 0.84 -0.40 4.31
N ALA A 14 1.04 -0.71 5.60
CA ALA A 14 1.56 -2.02 6.00
C ALA A 14 0.56 -3.16 5.75
N GLU A 15 -0.74 -2.92 5.98
CA GLU A 15 -1.79 -3.89 5.65
C GLU A 15 -1.88 -4.14 4.14
N VAL A 16 -1.81 -3.08 3.34
CA VAL A 16 -1.82 -3.20 1.87
C VAL A 16 -0.56 -3.93 1.37
N ALA A 17 0.63 -3.63 1.91
CA ALA A 17 1.85 -4.34 1.55
C ALA A 17 1.77 -5.85 1.88
N GLU A 18 1.18 -6.20 3.02
CA GLU A 18 0.94 -7.59 3.40
C GLU A 18 -0.10 -8.27 2.50
N ASP A 19 -1.14 -7.55 2.10
CA ASP A 19 -2.13 -8.07 1.14
C ASP A 19 -1.48 -8.35 -0.22
N VAL A 20 -0.57 -7.50 -0.71
CA VAL A 20 0.20 -7.77 -1.93
C VAL A 20 1.01 -9.06 -1.80
N ARG A 21 1.73 -9.24 -0.69
CA ARG A 21 2.50 -10.46 -0.42
C ARG A 21 1.61 -11.69 -0.39
N ARG A 22 0.45 -11.62 0.26
CA ARG A 22 -0.52 -12.72 0.31
C ARG A 22 -1.08 -13.04 -1.07
N ASN A 23 -1.49 -12.03 -1.83
CA ASN A 23 -1.99 -12.19 -3.20
C ASN A 23 -0.96 -12.85 -4.12
N ARG A 24 0.34 -12.58 -3.92
CA ARG A 24 1.44 -13.26 -4.62
C ARG A 24 1.54 -14.72 -4.20
N ALA A 25 1.60 -14.99 -2.90
CA ALA A 25 1.73 -16.35 -2.37
C ALA A 25 0.58 -17.27 -2.81
N GLU A 26 -0.63 -16.75 -2.89
CA GLU A 26 -1.83 -17.52 -3.27
C GLU A 26 -2.05 -17.51 -4.79
N GLY A 27 -1.84 -16.36 -5.44
CA GLY A 27 -2.23 -16.14 -6.83
C GLY A 27 -1.17 -16.49 -7.87
N ASP A 28 0.12 -16.37 -7.54
CA ASP A 28 1.18 -16.63 -8.52
C ASP A 28 1.31 -18.14 -8.82
N LEU A 29 0.98 -19.03 -7.88
CA LEU A 29 0.92 -20.48 -8.11
C LEU A 29 -0.06 -20.82 -9.24
N ALA A 30 -1.26 -20.22 -9.23
CA ALA A 30 -2.24 -20.45 -10.30
C ALA A 30 -1.77 -19.92 -11.67
N LEU A 31 -0.91 -18.88 -11.69
CA LEU A 31 -0.32 -18.37 -12.93
C LEU A 31 0.79 -19.28 -13.45
N VAL A 32 1.56 -19.89 -12.55
CA VAL A 32 2.55 -20.93 -12.88
C VAL A 32 1.86 -22.15 -13.47
N ASP A 33 0.83 -22.66 -12.80
CA ASP A 33 0.05 -23.81 -13.28
C ASP A 33 -0.58 -23.56 -14.65
N ALA A 34 -0.97 -22.31 -14.92
CA ALA A 34 -1.51 -21.87 -16.22
C ALA A 34 -0.44 -21.61 -17.29
N GLY A 35 0.86 -21.78 -16.98
CA GLY A 35 1.98 -21.52 -17.90
C GLY A 35 2.18 -20.03 -18.25
N LYS A 36 1.64 -19.13 -17.43
CA LYS A 36 1.69 -17.67 -17.65
C LYS A 36 2.80 -16.97 -16.86
N LEU A 37 3.46 -17.71 -15.98
CA LEU A 37 4.54 -17.23 -15.12
C LEU A 37 5.52 -18.39 -14.90
N SER A 38 6.83 -18.13 -14.91
CA SER A 38 7.81 -19.14 -14.51
C SER A 38 7.82 -19.31 -12.99
N ILE A 39 8.30 -20.45 -12.50
CA ILE A 39 8.48 -20.67 -11.05
C ILE A 39 9.49 -19.66 -10.51
N GLU A 40 10.57 -19.41 -11.25
CA GLU A 40 11.61 -18.46 -10.86
C GLU A 40 11.06 -17.03 -10.73
N ASP A 41 10.19 -16.60 -11.66
CA ASP A 41 9.55 -15.29 -11.58
C ASP A 41 8.57 -15.19 -10.41
N ALA A 42 7.81 -16.26 -10.12
CA ALA A 42 6.90 -16.31 -8.98
C ALA A 42 7.67 -16.17 -7.66
N ASP A 43 8.76 -16.92 -7.50
CA ASP A 43 9.62 -16.87 -6.32
C ASP A 43 10.27 -15.49 -6.15
N MET A 44 10.75 -14.90 -7.25
CA MET A 44 11.32 -13.55 -7.25
C MET A 44 10.30 -12.50 -6.77
N ARG A 45 9.07 -12.54 -7.30
CA ARG A 45 8.01 -11.60 -6.92
C ARG A 45 7.56 -11.80 -5.48
N LEU A 46 7.47 -13.04 -5.01
CA LEU A 46 7.14 -13.33 -3.62
C LEU A 46 8.23 -12.81 -2.68
N ARG A 47 9.51 -13.02 -3.00
CA ARG A 47 10.63 -12.46 -2.22
C ARG A 47 10.55 -10.93 -2.12
N ILE A 48 10.35 -10.24 -3.25
CA ILE A 48 10.30 -8.78 -3.28
C ILE A 48 9.11 -8.26 -2.46
N SER A 49 7.92 -8.82 -2.68
CA SER A 49 6.71 -8.42 -1.94
C SER A 49 6.81 -8.73 -0.44
N ALA A 50 7.46 -9.83 -0.05
CA ALA A 50 7.76 -10.12 1.35
C ALA A 50 8.69 -9.08 1.98
N ALA A 51 9.75 -8.67 1.26
CA ALA A 51 10.64 -7.62 1.73
C ALA A 51 9.92 -6.27 1.90
N ILE A 52 8.99 -5.94 0.98
CA ILE A 52 8.15 -4.73 1.10
C ILE A 52 7.23 -4.83 2.32
N ALA A 53 6.55 -5.96 2.53
CA ALA A 53 5.66 -6.16 3.68
C ALA A 53 6.39 -6.05 5.02
N VAL A 54 7.55 -6.69 5.14
CA VAL A 54 8.42 -6.59 6.33
C VAL A 54 8.84 -5.14 6.59
N ASP A 55 9.25 -4.44 5.53
CA ASP A 55 9.62 -3.04 5.60
C ASP A 55 8.49 -2.18 6.20
N TRP A 56 7.29 -2.26 5.62
CA TRP A 56 6.16 -1.45 6.04
C TRP A 56 5.63 -1.80 7.42
N LYS A 57 5.68 -3.08 7.80
CA LYS A 57 5.37 -3.50 9.18
C LYS A 57 6.34 -2.86 10.19
N ALA A 58 7.62 -2.77 9.88
CA ALA A 58 8.59 -2.08 10.73
C ALA A 58 8.26 -0.58 10.81
N TYR A 59 8.03 0.09 9.68
CA TYR A 59 7.71 1.52 9.68
C TYR A 59 6.42 1.86 10.43
N ALA A 60 5.38 1.02 10.33
CA ALA A 60 4.15 1.17 11.10
C ALA A 60 4.39 1.11 12.62
N ARG A 61 5.38 0.32 13.06
CA ARG A 61 5.83 0.26 14.47
C ARG A 61 6.85 1.34 14.83
N MET A 62 7.20 2.23 13.89
CA MET A 62 8.30 3.19 14.02
C MET A 62 9.65 2.52 14.30
N GLU A 63 9.87 1.39 13.62
CA GLU A 63 11.10 0.62 13.66
C GLU A 63 11.88 0.73 12.34
N LEU A 64 13.20 0.64 12.43
CA LEU A 64 14.01 0.41 11.24
C LEU A 64 13.77 -1.01 10.74
N PRO A 65 13.51 -1.20 9.44
CA PRO A 65 13.38 -2.54 8.92
C PRO A 65 14.73 -3.25 8.89
N PRO A 66 14.73 -4.59 8.93
CA PRO A 66 15.94 -5.37 8.78
C PRO A 66 16.61 -5.08 7.43
N LEU A 67 17.94 -5.22 7.41
CA LEU A 67 18.67 -5.19 6.15
C LEU A 67 18.36 -6.45 5.35
N ASP A 68 17.91 -6.26 4.12
CA ASP A 68 17.64 -7.33 3.16
C ASP A 68 18.37 -7.04 1.84
N ARG A 69 18.59 -8.08 1.03
CA ARG A 69 19.25 -7.98 -0.27
C ARG A 69 18.37 -7.36 -1.35
N THR A 70 17.06 -7.22 -1.13
CA THR A 70 16.16 -6.59 -2.10
C THR A 70 16.46 -5.11 -2.24
N THR A 71 16.81 -4.72 -3.46
CA THR A 71 17.16 -3.36 -3.85
C THR A 71 15.94 -2.46 -3.93
N ASP A 72 16.15 -1.15 -3.80
CA ASP A 72 15.07 -0.17 -3.94
C ASP A 72 14.48 -0.20 -5.37
N ALA A 73 15.30 -0.48 -6.39
CA ALA A 73 14.86 -0.59 -7.78
C ALA A 73 13.91 -1.77 -8.00
N GLU A 74 14.21 -2.94 -7.43
CA GLU A 74 13.32 -4.10 -7.46
C GLU A 74 11.97 -3.80 -6.79
N LYS A 75 12.00 -3.14 -5.62
CA LYS A 75 10.79 -2.73 -4.90
C LYS A 75 9.96 -1.75 -5.72
N VAL A 76 10.58 -0.75 -6.34
CA VAL A 76 9.89 0.22 -7.21
C VAL A 76 9.22 -0.48 -8.39
N ALA A 77 9.94 -1.37 -9.08
CA ALA A 77 9.42 -2.07 -10.25
C ALA A 77 8.21 -2.96 -9.90
N ASP A 78 8.31 -3.72 -8.79
CA ASP A 78 7.18 -4.55 -8.33
C ASP A 78 5.97 -3.70 -7.94
N LEU A 79 6.17 -2.61 -7.18
CA LEU A 79 5.10 -1.70 -6.79
C LEU A 79 4.42 -1.03 -7.99
N GLN A 80 5.17 -0.68 -9.04
CA GLN A 80 4.59 -0.16 -10.28
C GLN A 80 3.71 -1.19 -10.98
N ALA A 81 4.15 -2.46 -11.04
CA ALA A 81 3.35 -3.54 -11.62
C ALA A 81 2.08 -3.82 -10.81
N VAL A 82 2.19 -3.78 -9.47
CA VAL A 82 1.03 -3.92 -8.56
C VAL A 82 0.06 -2.75 -8.74
N LEU A 83 0.56 -1.52 -8.82
CA LEU A 83 -0.26 -0.32 -9.03
C LEU A 83 -1.05 -0.41 -10.33
N ALA A 84 -0.40 -0.73 -11.44
CA ALA A 84 -1.07 -0.89 -12.73
C ALA A 84 -2.19 -1.95 -12.69
N GLY A 85 -1.98 -3.04 -11.94
CA GLY A 85 -2.99 -4.06 -11.69
C GLY A 85 -4.17 -3.55 -10.85
N ALA A 86 -3.91 -2.76 -9.82
CA ALA A 86 -4.94 -2.15 -8.98
C ALA A 86 -5.75 -1.10 -9.74
N GLU A 87 -5.10 -0.23 -10.52
CA GLU A 87 -5.74 0.77 -11.37
C GLU A 87 -6.66 0.13 -12.40
N LYS A 88 -6.22 -0.94 -13.06
CA LYS A 88 -7.07 -1.68 -14.00
C LYS A 88 -8.36 -2.20 -13.33
N ARG A 89 -8.26 -2.72 -12.11
CA ARG A 89 -9.43 -3.22 -11.35
C ARG A 89 -10.33 -2.09 -10.88
N ARG A 90 -9.74 -0.98 -10.44
CA ARG A 90 -10.46 0.26 -10.11
C ARG A 90 -11.25 0.74 -11.32
N ASP A 91 -10.62 0.87 -12.48
CA ASP A 91 -11.24 1.42 -13.68
C ASP A 91 -12.35 0.51 -14.20
N HIS A 92 -12.16 -0.81 -14.10
CA HIS A 92 -13.20 -1.79 -14.38
C HIS A 92 -14.39 -1.66 -13.42
N ALA A 93 -14.13 -1.56 -12.11
CA ALA A 93 -15.18 -1.38 -11.10
C ALA A 93 -15.92 -0.05 -11.30
N ARG A 94 -15.20 1.03 -11.64
CA ARG A 94 -15.78 2.34 -11.97
C ARG A 94 -16.70 2.23 -13.19
N THR A 95 -16.25 1.54 -14.23
CA THR A 95 -17.05 1.32 -15.44
C THR A 95 -18.32 0.53 -15.13
N ALA A 96 -18.23 -0.52 -14.32
CA ALA A 96 -19.39 -1.31 -13.89
C ALA A 96 -20.38 -0.46 -13.06
N MET A 97 -19.87 0.34 -12.12
CA MET A 97 -20.68 1.26 -11.31
C MET A 97 -21.41 2.29 -12.19
N MET A 98 -20.72 2.89 -13.16
CA MET A 98 -21.30 3.86 -14.10
C MET A 98 -22.29 3.21 -15.07
N HIS A 99 -22.06 1.96 -15.48
CA HIS A 99 -23.01 1.22 -16.32
C HIS A 99 -24.32 0.94 -15.57
N GLU A 100 -24.26 0.62 -14.27
CA GLU A 100 -25.45 0.27 -13.49
C GLU A 100 -26.24 1.50 -13.03
N TYR A 101 -25.57 2.57 -12.59
CA TYR A 101 -26.22 3.74 -11.97
C TYR A 101 -26.11 5.03 -12.78
N GLY A 102 -25.46 4.99 -13.95
CA GLY A 102 -25.32 6.12 -14.85
C GLY A 102 -24.26 7.15 -14.46
N ALA A 103 -24.14 8.19 -15.29
CA ALA A 103 -23.12 9.23 -15.16
C ALA A 103 -23.26 10.09 -13.89
N ALA A 104 -24.47 10.21 -13.32
CA ALA A 104 -24.70 10.98 -12.10
C ALA A 104 -23.89 10.43 -10.91
N ILE A 105 -23.86 9.10 -10.72
CA ILE A 105 -23.00 8.47 -9.72
C ILE A 105 -21.51 8.62 -10.08
N GLY A 106 -21.18 8.55 -11.37
CA GLY A 106 -19.80 8.72 -11.85
C GLY A 106 -19.20 10.12 -11.60
N GLY A 107 -20.05 11.12 -11.36
CA GLY A 107 -19.66 12.50 -11.04
C GLY A 107 -19.52 12.79 -9.54
N LEU A 108 -19.90 11.87 -8.66
CA LEU A 108 -19.78 12.05 -7.21
C LEU A 108 -18.32 12.00 -6.75
N SER A 109 -18.02 12.77 -5.72
CA SER A 109 -16.74 12.71 -5.01
C SER A 109 -16.61 11.41 -4.20
N LEU A 110 -15.38 11.07 -3.80
CA LEU A 110 -15.15 9.90 -2.94
C LEU A 110 -15.88 9.98 -1.60
N GLY A 111 -15.99 11.18 -1.02
CA GLY A 111 -16.72 11.36 0.24
C GLY A 111 -18.21 11.07 0.09
N GLU A 112 -18.82 11.51 -1.01
CA GLU A 112 -20.22 11.22 -1.32
C GLU A 112 -20.46 9.73 -1.58
N LEU A 113 -19.53 9.07 -2.27
CA LEU A 113 -19.59 7.62 -2.50
C LEU A 113 -19.47 6.82 -1.19
N TRP A 114 -18.57 7.21 -0.28
CA TRP A 114 -18.51 6.62 1.06
C TRP A 114 -19.78 6.86 1.87
N ALA A 115 -20.38 8.05 1.81
CA ALA A 115 -21.65 8.34 2.48
C ALA A 115 -22.80 7.45 1.96
N ILE A 116 -22.84 7.15 0.66
CA ILE A 116 -23.79 6.18 0.11
C ILE A 116 -23.54 4.78 0.69
N HIS A 117 -22.28 4.37 0.83
CA HIS A 117 -21.94 3.09 1.45
C HIS A 117 -22.38 3.02 2.93
N ASP A 118 -22.01 4.03 3.71
CA ASP A 118 -22.25 4.08 5.15
C ASP A 118 -23.75 4.18 5.49
N SER A 119 -24.55 4.75 4.58
CA SER A 119 -26.01 4.78 4.70
C SER A 119 -26.69 3.43 4.39
N HIS A 120 -25.92 2.38 4.08
CA HIS A 120 -26.42 1.03 3.73
C HIS A 120 -27.35 1.03 2.51
N ASP A 121 -27.15 1.99 1.60
CA ASP A 121 -27.90 2.08 0.35
C ASP A 121 -27.61 0.87 -0.55
N THR A 122 -28.60 0.40 -1.32
CA THR A 122 -28.44 -0.75 -2.22
C THR A 122 -27.38 -0.53 -3.30
N ARG A 123 -27.12 0.73 -3.68
CA ARG A 123 -26.03 1.13 -4.60
C ARG A 123 -24.65 0.77 -4.08
N SER A 124 -24.51 0.53 -2.77
CA SER A 124 -23.26 0.05 -2.15
C SER A 124 -22.69 -1.18 -2.85
N LEU A 125 -23.53 -2.04 -3.41
CA LEU A 125 -23.10 -3.29 -4.06
C LEU A 125 -22.12 -3.05 -5.22
N ARG A 126 -22.26 -1.95 -5.98
CA ARG A 126 -21.31 -1.59 -7.03
C ARG A 126 -20.35 -0.48 -6.65
N ILE A 127 -20.71 0.37 -5.68
CA ILE A 127 -19.84 1.45 -5.21
C ILE A 127 -18.67 0.89 -4.39
N LEU A 128 -18.91 -0.06 -3.50
CA LEU A 128 -17.87 -0.57 -2.58
C LEU A 128 -16.67 -1.22 -3.32
N PRO A 129 -16.86 -2.05 -4.38
CA PRO A 129 -15.74 -2.53 -5.17
C PRO A 129 -14.87 -1.42 -5.77
N TYR A 130 -15.49 -0.33 -6.26
CA TYR A 130 -14.73 0.82 -6.78
C TYR A 130 -13.96 1.52 -5.67
N LEU A 131 -14.62 1.84 -4.55
CA LEU A 131 -14.00 2.48 -3.38
C LEU A 131 -12.82 1.67 -2.84
N ARG A 132 -12.97 0.34 -2.76
CA ARG A 132 -11.90 -0.56 -2.32
C ARG A 132 -10.68 -0.45 -3.22
N TRP A 133 -10.85 -0.56 -4.54
CA TRP A 133 -9.72 -0.51 -5.46
C TRP A 133 -9.11 0.88 -5.59
N GLU A 134 -9.90 1.94 -5.45
CA GLU A 134 -9.39 3.31 -5.38
C GLU A 134 -8.52 3.54 -4.13
N SER A 135 -8.99 3.14 -2.95
CA SER A 135 -8.20 3.24 -1.72
C SER A 135 -6.94 2.36 -1.77
N TYR A 136 -7.06 1.15 -2.34
CA TYR A 136 -5.92 0.24 -2.50
C TYR A 136 -4.85 0.83 -3.43
N ALA A 137 -5.24 1.34 -4.60
CA ALA A 137 -4.32 1.99 -5.54
C ALA A 137 -3.63 3.19 -4.89
N ALA A 138 -4.39 4.05 -4.19
CA ALA A 138 -3.85 5.22 -3.51
C ALA A 138 -2.85 4.86 -2.38
N ALA A 139 -3.04 3.74 -1.69
CA ALA A 139 -2.06 3.23 -0.72
C ALA A 139 -0.77 2.74 -1.41
N ILE A 140 -0.88 2.01 -2.53
CA ILE A 140 0.29 1.60 -3.33
C ILE A 140 1.04 2.82 -3.89
N GLU A 141 0.33 3.85 -4.36
CA GLU A 141 0.94 5.12 -4.78
C GLU A 141 1.73 5.78 -3.64
N ALA A 142 1.19 5.77 -2.42
CA ALA A 142 1.88 6.30 -1.25
C ALA A 142 3.14 5.49 -0.90
N ILE A 143 3.05 4.16 -0.96
CA ILE A 143 4.19 3.27 -0.76
C ILE A 143 5.29 3.54 -1.81
N LEU A 144 4.90 3.59 -3.08
CA LEU A 144 5.78 3.87 -4.20
C LEU A 144 6.45 5.26 -4.07
N TRP A 145 5.68 6.27 -3.69
CA TRP A 145 6.20 7.62 -3.48
C TRP A 145 7.31 7.65 -2.44
N TRP A 146 7.10 6.98 -1.30
CA TRP A 146 8.14 6.87 -0.27
C TRP A 146 9.35 6.07 -0.73
N GLN A 147 9.14 5.03 -1.52
CA GLN A 147 10.19 4.15 -2.03
C GLN A 147 11.13 4.88 -3.01
N GLN A 148 10.62 5.86 -3.75
CA GLN A 148 11.38 6.64 -4.73
C GLN A 148 12.17 7.81 -4.11
N ARG A 149 11.97 8.12 -2.83
CA ARG A 149 12.59 9.29 -2.20
C ARG A 149 14.03 9.03 -1.74
N PRO A 150 14.94 10.02 -1.86
CA PRO A 150 16.29 9.92 -1.32
C PRO A 150 16.29 9.63 0.18
N ARG A 151 17.31 8.89 0.66
CA ARG A 151 17.37 8.38 2.04
C ARG A 151 17.22 9.48 3.11
N TYR A 152 17.72 10.69 2.88
CA TYR A 152 17.64 11.82 3.82
C TYR A 152 16.25 12.48 3.89
N GLU A 153 15.37 12.27 2.91
CA GLU A 153 13.97 12.74 2.94
C GLU A 153 12.97 11.60 3.20
N SER A 154 13.48 10.38 3.40
CA SER A 154 12.69 9.16 3.36
C SER A 154 12.08 8.78 4.72
N ARG A 155 11.14 7.83 4.67
CA ARG A 155 10.54 7.19 5.85
C ARG A 155 11.57 6.63 6.85
N ARG A 156 12.73 6.15 6.37
CA ARG A 156 13.82 5.69 7.26
C ARG A 156 14.37 6.82 8.11
N PHE A 157 14.61 8.00 7.52
CA PHE A 157 15.15 9.15 8.25
C PHE A 157 14.19 9.60 9.35
N ILE A 158 12.89 9.77 9.01
CA ILE A 158 11.87 10.16 9.99
C ILE A 158 11.79 9.12 11.13
N THR A 159 11.83 7.83 10.79
CA THR A 159 11.79 6.75 11.78
C THR A 159 13.02 6.80 12.71
N MET A 160 14.22 6.98 12.16
CA MET A 160 15.45 7.13 12.96
C MET A 160 15.39 8.32 13.90
N VAL A 161 14.96 9.49 13.40
CA VAL A 161 14.84 10.71 14.23
C VAL A 161 13.84 10.48 15.36
N ASN A 162 12.68 9.87 15.07
CA ASN A 162 11.69 9.57 16.09
C ASN A 162 12.21 8.58 17.15
N GLN A 163 12.99 7.58 16.75
CA GLN A 163 13.64 6.66 17.69
C GLN A 163 14.67 7.37 18.58
N GLN A 164 15.51 8.23 17.99
CA GLN A 164 16.48 9.01 18.73
C GLN A 164 15.80 9.93 19.74
N LEU A 165 14.75 10.64 19.34
CA LEU A 165 13.98 11.51 20.23
C LEU A 165 13.31 10.74 21.38
N ARG A 166 12.74 9.55 21.11
CA ARG A 166 12.20 8.67 22.17
C ARG A 166 13.29 8.22 23.15
N GLY A 167 14.46 7.86 22.63
CA GLY A 167 15.62 7.50 23.46
C GLY A 167 16.08 8.68 24.33
N MET A 168 16.08 9.90 23.79
CA MET A 168 16.43 11.11 24.54
C MET A 168 15.42 11.45 25.64
N GLY A 169 14.11 11.29 25.39
CA GLY A 169 13.06 11.52 26.39
C GLY A 169 13.09 10.52 27.56
N TYR A 170 13.55 9.29 27.33
CA TYR A 170 13.83 8.33 28.41
C TYR A 170 15.08 8.73 29.22
N VAL A 171 16.12 9.27 28.57
CA VAL A 171 17.33 9.75 29.28
C VAL A 171 17.02 10.98 30.15
N GLU A 172 16.11 11.87 29.75
CA GLU A 172 15.68 12.99 30.60
C GLU A 172 14.87 12.53 31.82
N GLN A 173 13.97 11.55 31.67
CA GLN A 173 13.20 11.01 32.79
C GLN A 173 14.06 10.19 33.75
N GLU A 174 15.06 9.44 33.27
CA GLU A 174 16.02 8.72 34.13
C GLU A 174 17.01 9.66 34.81
N ARG A 175 17.42 10.77 34.19
CA ARG A 175 18.26 11.82 34.83
C ARG A 175 17.51 12.67 35.84
N ALA A 176 16.19 12.85 35.69
CA ALA A 176 15.36 13.58 36.65
C ALA A 176 14.99 12.71 37.88
N ALA A 177 15.20 11.40 37.81
CA ALA A 177 14.91 10.44 38.88
C ALA A 177 16.17 9.90 39.59
N ALA A 178 17.36 10.40 39.25
CA ALA A 178 18.66 10.08 39.87
C ALA A 178 19.15 11.25 40.73
#